data_AF-A0A7C2ZXP6-F1
#
_entry.id   AF-A0A7C2ZXP6-F1
#
_cell.length_a   1.000
_cell.length_b   1.000
_cell.length_c   1.000
_cell.angle_alpha   90.00
_cell.angle_beta   90.00
_cell.angle_gamma   90.00
#
_symmetry.space_group_name_H-M   'P 1'
#
loop_
_entity.id
_entity.type
_entity.pdbx_description
1 polymer ?
#
loop_
_entity_poly.entity_id
_entity_poly.type
_entity_poly.pdbx_seq_one_letter_code
_entity_poly.pdbx_strand_id
1 'polypeptide(L)'
;MTIQRFSIVVLLALGPPAAFGNDKTPPTAEVLAYLKGLGNGSWLFGQVATWVHNENPDMDHPSNWLKKVYDHTGTMPRYGTITYDFHDNPFPDAAWNDGVKKMWDRGMIVGVFSFYANPTGRSWNDPLDIDPIFAADDNPTKGNFYKQMDRMAANLQWLKDQGVPVVYTPLVESDDRNKWHAKETHEQAIKLYRLVHDYFTGVKG
;
A
#
# COMPACT_ATOMS: atom_id res chain seq x y z
N MET A 1 28.86 -2.42 -76.92
CA MET A 1 27.54 -1.94 -76.44
C MET A 1 27.54 -2.07 -74.93
N THR A 2 27.68 -0.93 -74.23
CA THR A 2 27.89 -0.84 -72.78
C THR A 2 26.56 -0.48 -72.14
N ILE A 3 25.99 -1.34 -71.30
CA ILE A 3 24.71 -1.09 -70.63
C ILE A 3 25.00 -0.41 -69.28
N GLN A 4 24.67 0.87 -69.20
CA GLN A 4 24.77 1.69 -67.99
C GLN A 4 23.52 1.44 -67.13
N ARG A 5 23.71 0.89 -65.92
CA ARG A 5 22.62 0.67 -64.95
C ARG A 5 22.38 1.97 -64.17
N PHE A 6 21.19 2.54 -64.28
CA PHE A 6 20.71 3.61 -63.40
C PHE A 6 20.16 3.00 -62.11
N SER A 7 20.72 3.40 -60.97
CA SER A 7 20.15 3.14 -59.64
C SER A 7 19.22 4.29 -59.28
N ILE A 8 17.92 4.01 -59.12
CA ILE A 8 16.95 4.94 -58.54
C ILE A 8 17.00 4.79 -57.02
N VAL A 9 17.40 5.84 -56.32
CA VAL A 9 17.27 5.94 -54.86
C VAL A 9 15.91 6.56 -54.56
N VAL A 10 14.99 5.77 -54.01
CA VAL A 10 13.72 6.26 -53.46
C VAL A 10 13.99 6.71 -52.03
N LEU A 11 13.99 8.02 -51.78
CA LEU A 11 13.93 8.56 -50.42
C LEU A 11 12.48 8.41 -49.92
N LEU A 12 12.25 7.47 -49.01
CA LEU A 12 11.04 7.42 -48.20
C LEU A 12 11.12 8.53 -47.14
N ALA A 13 10.30 9.57 -47.33
CA ALA A 13 10.09 10.59 -46.32
C ALA A 13 9.36 9.96 -45.12
N LEU A 14 10.09 9.73 -44.03
CA LEU A 14 9.52 9.37 -42.73
C LEU A 14 8.83 10.62 -42.17
N GLY A 15 7.49 10.59 -42.15
CA GLY A 15 6.70 11.57 -41.41
C GLY A 15 7.02 11.47 -39.90
N PRO A 16 6.87 12.57 -39.14
CA PRO A 16 7.11 12.55 -37.71
C PRO A 16 6.17 11.54 -37.03
N PRO A 17 6.63 10.81 -36.00
CA PRO A 17 5.78 9.88 -35.28
C PRO A 17 4.63 10.66 -34.64
N ALA A 18 3.40 10.17 -34.82
CA ALA A 18 2.26 10.63 -34.07
C ALA A 18 2.56 10.46 -32.58
N ALA A 19 2.56 11.57 -31.84
CA ALA A 19 2.58 11.54 -30.38
C ALA A 19 1.25 10.92 -29.93
N PHE A 20 1.26 9.60 -29.70
CA PHE A 20 0.19 8.94 -28.96
C PHE A 20 0.18 9.55 -27.56
N GLY A 21 -0.86 10.32 -27.26
CA GLY A 21 -1.16 10.77 -25.91
C GLY A 21 -1.22 9.54 -25.01
N ASN A 22 -0.22 9.40 -24.14
CA ASN A 22 -0.23 8.43 -23.06
C ASN A 22 -1.19 8.95 -21.98
N ASP A 23 -2.50 8.86 -22.25
CA ASP A 23 -3.49 8.86 -21.18
C ASP A 23 -3.37 7.51 -20.47
N LYS A 24 -2.27 7.32 -19.74
CA LYS A 24 -2.06 6.13 -18.91
C LYS A 24 -3.05 6.25 -17.77
N THR A 25 -4.11 5.45 -17.83
CA THR A 25 -4.99 5.19 -16.71
C THR A 25 -4.13 4.94 -15.47
N PRO A 26 -4.32 5.66 -14.35
CA PRO A 26 -3.53 5.43 -13.16
C PRO A 26 -3.63 3.96 -12.74
N PRO A 27 -2.53 3.31 -12.28
CA PRO A 27 -2.55 1.91 -11.85
C PRO A 27 -3.67 1.58 -10.84
N THR A 28 -4.06 2.55 -10.01
CA THR A 28 -5.19 2.44 -9.09
C THR A 28 -6.53 2.22 -9.79
N ALA A 29 -6.79 2.91 -10.90
CA ALA A 29 -8.03 2.76 -11.66
C ALA A 29 -8.08 1.42 -12.39
N GLU A 30 -6.95 0.91 -12.88
CA GLU A 30 -6.86 -0.43 -13.48
C GLU A 30 -7.12 -1.54 -12.46
N VAL A 31 -6.49 -1.48 -11.28
CA VAL A 31 -6.73 -2.44 -10.19
C VAL A 31 -8.18 -2.38 -9.73
N LEU A 32 -8.75 -1.19 -9.55
CA LEU A 32 -10.15 -1.04 -9.14
C LEU A 32 -11.11 -1.59 -10.21
N ALA A 33 -10.84 -1.36 -11.49
CA ALA A 33 -11.63 -1.91 -12.58
C ALA A 33 -11.55 -3.44 -12.63
N TYR A 34 -10.35 -4.02 -12.45
CA TYR A 34 -10.15 -5.46 -12.35
C TYR A 34 -10.96 -6.06 -11.20
N LEU A 35 -10.85 -5.49 -9.99
CA LEU A 35 -11.58 -5.97 -8.81
C LEU A 35 -13.11 -5.90 -9.00
N LYS A 36 -13.62 -4.82 -9.58
CA LYS A 36 -15.04 -4.68 -9.93
C LYS A 36 -15.48 -5.66 -11.01
N GLY A 37 -14.59 -6.03 -11.93
CA GLY A 37 -14.85 -6.94 -13.05
C GLY A 37 -14.97 -8.41 -12.67
N LEU A 38 -14.46 -8.83 -11.50
CA LEU A 38 -14.51 -10.23 -11.05
C LEU A 38 -15.94 -10.73 -10.78
N GLY A 39 -16.90 -9.82 -10.58
CA GLY A 39 -18.32 -10.15 -10.38
C GLY A 39 -18.61 -10.99 -9.12
N ASN A 40 -19.87 -11.37 -8.94
CA ASN A 40 -20.28 -12.23 -7.83
C ASN A 40 -19.86 -13.68 -8.09
N GLY A 41 -19.18 -14.31 -7.14
CA GLY A 41 -18.78 -15.73 -7.21
C GLY A 41 -17.32 -16.00 -7.57
N SER A 42 -16.52 -14.96 -7.84
CA SER A 42 -15.07 -15.06 -8.01
C SER A 42 -14.34 -14.72 -6.72
N TRP A 43 -13.22 -15.41 -6.46
CA TRP A 43 -12.40 -15.22 -5.27
C TRP A 43 -10.94 -15.03 -5.65
N LEU A 44 -10.25 -14.14 -4.94
CA LEU A 44 -8.79 -14.04 -5.02
C LEU A 44 -8.20 -14.84 -3.88
N PHE A 45 -7.34 -15.80 -4.20
CA PHE A 45 -6.50 -16.41 -3.18
C PHE A 45 -5.49 -15.37 -2.70
N GLY A 46 -5.54 -15.07 -1.40
CA GLY A 46 -4.70 -14.08 -0.76
C GLY A 46 -4.00 -14.62 0.47
N GLN A 47 -2.89 -13.99 0.83
CA GLN A 47 -2.11 -14.34 2.00
C GLN A 47 -1.51 -13.09 2.64
N VAL A 48 -1.58 -13.01 3.97
CA VAL A 48 -0.83 -12.02 4.74
C VAL A 48 0.65 -12.41 4.69
N ALA A 49 1.49 -11.53 4.16
CA ALA A 49 2.94 -11.64 4.12
C ALA A 49 3.56 -11.36 5.48
N THR A 50 3.07 -10.30 6.15
CA THR A 50 3.43 -9.94 7.52
C THR A 50 2.22 -9.41 8.31
N TRP A 51 2.14 -9.75 9.58
CA TRP A 51 1.16 -9.24 10.54
C TRP A 51 1.80 -8.27 11.54
N VAL A 52 2.47 -8.74 12.59
CA VAL A 52 3.22 -7.92 13.57
C VAL A 52 4.40 -8.73 14.11
N HIS A 53 5.21 -8.17 15.03
CA HIS A 53 6.24 -8.90 15.78
C HIS A 53 7.44 -9.39 14.95
N ASN A 54 8.11 -8.46 14.28
CA ASN A 54 9.39 -8.71 13.59
C ASN A 54 9.30 -9.69 12.40
N GLU A 55 8.12 -9.87 11.82
CA GLU A 55 7.96 -10.62 10.57
C GLU A 55 8.62 -9.88 9.41
N ASN A 56 9.53 -10.56 8.70
CA ASN A 56 10.40 -9.93 7.72
C ASN A 56 9.61 -9.50 6.46
N PRO A 57 9.69 -8.22 6.04
CA PRO A 57 8.94 -7.70 4.89
C PRO A 57 9.37 -8.27 3.54
N ASP A 58 10.58 -8.84 3.43
CA ASP A 58 11.02 -9.46 2.17
C ASP A 58 10.23 -10.76 1.93
N MET A 59 9.41 -10.76 0.87
CA MET A 59 8.60 -11.91 0.47
C MET A 59 9.40 -13.18 0.12
N ASP A 60 10.72 -13.07 -0.09
CA ASP A 60 11.60 -14.23 -0.31
C ASP A 60 12.23 -14.77 0.98
N HIS A 61 12.13 -14.04 2.09
CA HIS A 61 12.70 -14.45 3.35
C HIS A 61 12.00 -15.72 3.87
N PRO A 62 12.72 -16.73 4.40
CA PRO A 62 12.11 -18.01 4.83
C PRO A 62 11.02 -17.87 5.91
N SER A 63 11.08 -16.82 6.72
CA SER A 63 10.04 -16.58 7.73
C SER A 63 8.76 -15.95 7.17
N ASN A 64 8.82 -15.35 5.97
CA ASN A 64 7.68 -14.67 5.35
C ASN A 64 6.62 -15.69 4.91
N TRP A 65 5.35 -15.36 5.16
CA TRP A 65 4.25 -16.27 4.90
C TRP A 65 3.97 -16.50 3.41
N LEU A 66 4.28 -15.52 2.54
CA LEU A 66 4.21 -15.73 1.09
C LEU A 66 5.21 -16.77 0.62
N LYS A 67 6.45 -16.71 1.14
CA LYS A 67 7.49 -17.70 0.84
C LYS A 67 7.04 -19.10 1.23
N LYS A 68 6.49 -19.25 2.44
CA LYS A 68 5.98 -20.54 2.94
C LYS A 68 4.86 -21.09 2.05
N VAL A 69 3.91 -20.26 1.62
CA VAL A 69 2.84 -20.70 0.70
C VAL A 69 3.41 -21.13 -0.65
N TYR A 70 4.31 -20.33 -1.23
CA TYR A 70 4.93 -20.66 -2.51
C TYR A 70 5.74 -21.96 -2.43
N ASP A 71 6.53 -22.16 -1.37
CA ASP A 71 7.34 -23.37 -1.20
C ASP A 71 6.50 -24.65 -1.10
N HIS A 72 5.30 -24.56 -0.53
CA HIS A 72 4.40 -25.71 -0.39
C HIS A 72 3.56 -25.98 -1.65
N THR A 73 3.21 -24.93 -2.40
CA THR A 73 2.20 -25.02 -3.46
C THR A 73 2.76 -24.81 -4.88
N GLY A 74 3.98 -24.28 -4.99
CA GLY A 74 4.57 -23.83 -6.25
C GLY A 74 3.86 -22.63 -6.90
N THR A 75 2.88 -22.02 -6.22
CA THR A 75 2.03 -20.96 -6.79
C THR A 75 2.02 -19.74 -5.87
N MET A 76 2.20 -18.55 -6.44
CA MET A 76 2.09 -17.29 -5.69
C MET A 76 0.62 -16.91 -5.48
N PRO A 77 0.23 -16.38 -4.31
CA PRO A 77 -1.07 -15.78 -4.11
C PRO A 77 -1.32 -14.62 -5.07
N ARG A 78 -2.59 -14.37 -5.42
CA ARG A 78 -2.96 -13.23 -6.26
C ARG A 78 -3.06 -11.93 -5.45
N TYR A 79 -3.29 -12.04 -4.14
CA TYR A 79 -3.33 -10.93 -3.20
C TYR A 79 -2.33 -11.15 -2.06
N GLY A 80 -1.45 -10.17 -1.81
CA GLY A 80 -0.48 -10.21 -0.73
C GLY A 80 -0.72 -9.04 0.22
N THR A 81 -0.76 -9.26 1.52
CA THR A 81 -0.94 -8.15 2.49
C THR A 81 0.24 -8.00 3.41
N ILE A 82 0.75 -6.79 3.58
CA ILE A 82 1.86 -6.49 4.47
C ILE A 82 1.44 -5.42 5.48
N THR A 83 1.94 -5.53 6.70
CA THR A 83 1.61 -4.61 7.78
C THR A 83 2.83 -3.77 8.15
N TYR A 84 2.66 -2.46 8.13
CA TYR A 84 3.64 -1.50 8.64
C TYR A 84 3.47 -1.42 10.16
N ASP A 85 4.38 -2.07 10.88
CA ASP A 85 4.36 -2.15 12.33
C ASP A 85 5.05 -0.93 12.96
N PHE A 86 4.25 0.03 13.45
CA PHE A 86 4.77 1.22 14.13
C PHE A 86 4.93 1.04 15.63
N HIS A 87 4.42 -0.08 16.20
CA HIS A 87 4.57 -0.37 17.62
C HIS A 87 5.92 -1.00 17.91
N ASP A 88 6.20 -2.16 17.31
CA ASP A 88 7.47 -2.86 17.50
C ASP A 88 8.58 -2.19 16.67
N ASN A 89 8.18 -1.55 15.56
CA ASN A 89 9.06 -0.84 14.62
C ASN A 89 10.35 -1.61 14.26
N PRO A 90 10.25 -2.87 13.80
CA PRO A 90 11.42 -3.74 13.73
C PRO A 90 12.31 -3.55 12.51
N PHE A 91 11.78 -2.88 11.48
CA PHE A 91 12.47 -2.64 10.23
C PHE A 91 12.33 -1.17 9.82
N PRO A 92 13.32 -0.61 9.10
CA PRO A 92 13.19 0.72 8.52
C PRO A 92 12.09 0.73 7.46
N ASP A 93 11.48 1.91 7.26
CA ASP A 93 10.42 2.14 6.27
C ASP A 93 10.77 1.67 4.85
N ALA A 94 12.03 1.85 4.43
CA ALA A 94 12.50 1.38 3.13
C ALA A 94 12.32 -0.14 2.94
N ALA A 95 12.51 -0.94 3.98
CA ALA A 95 12.35 -2.39 3.88
C ALA A 95 10.88 -2.79 3.68
N TRP A 96 9.95 -2.09 4.34
CA TRP A 96 8.51 -2.28 4.14
C TRP A 96 8.09 -1.87 2.73
N ASN A 97 8.57 -0.71 2.26
CA ASN A 97 8.32 -0.18 0.92
C ASN A 97 8.84 -1.14 -0.17
N ASP A 98 10.06 -1.65 -0.03
CA ASP A 98 10.66 -2.63 -0.93
C ASP A 98 9.87 -3.95 -0.94
N GLY A 99 9.38 -4.40 0.22
CA GLY A 99 8.49 -5.57 0.33
C GLY A 99 7.20 -5.39 -0.48
N VAL A 100 6.53 -4.24 -0.34
CA VAL A 100 5.35 -3.88 -1.15
C VAL A 100 5.68 -3.87 -2.64
N LYS A 101 6.74 -3.17 -3.03
CA LYS A 101 7.17 -3.05 -4.43
C LYS A 101 7.47 -4.41 -5.05
N LYS A 102 8.16 -5.29 -4.33
CA LYS A 102 8.53 -6.63 -4.79
C LYS A 102 7.31 -7.52 -5.01
N MET A 103 6.29 -7.44 -4.13
CA MET A 103 5.02 -8.14 -4.34
C MET A 103 4.30 -7.65 -5.61
N TRP A 104 4.24 -6.32 -5.80
CA TRP A 104 3.64 -5.72 -6.99
C TRP A 104 4.38 -6.12 -8.28
N ASP A 105 5.71 -6.08 -8.27
CA ASP A 105 6.55 -6.45 -9.41
C ASP A 105 6.39 -7.91 -9.81
N ARG A 106 5.95 -8.77 -8.89
CA ARG A 106 5.59 -10.18 -9.14
C ARG A 106 4.13 -10.38 -9.54
N GLY A 107 3.40 -9.30 -9.80
CA GLY A 107 2.04 -9.33 -10.33
C GLY A 107 0.98 -9.62 -9.26
N MET A 108 1.28 -9.42 -7.98
CA MET A 108 0.28 -9.49 -6.91
C MET A 108 -0.47 -8.16 -6.80
N ILE A 109 -1.74 -8.21 -6.41
CA ILE A 109 -2.41 -7.03 -5.84
C ILE A 109 -1.96 -6.93 -4.38
N VAL A 110 -1.52 -5.75 -3.95
CA VAL A 110 -0.92 -5.59 -2.63
C VAL A 110 -1.87 -4.86 -1.67
N GLY A 111 -2.13 -5.48 -0.53
CA GLY A 111 -2.75 -4.88 0.64
C GLY A 111 -1.72 -4.28 1.58
N VAL A 112 -2.03 -3.13 2.16
CA VAL A 112 -1.18 -2.48 3.17
C VAL A 112 -2.01 -2.17 4.39
N PHE A 113 -1.59 -2.71 5.53
CA PHE A 113 -2.11 -2.36 6.85
C PHE A 113 -1.15 -1.42 7.56
N SER A 114 -1.68 -0.53 8.39
CA SER A 114 -0.89 0.23 9.37
C SER A 114 -1.25 -0.23 10.77
N PHE A 115 -0.28 -0.78 11.49
CA PHE A 115 -0.40 -1.09 12.91
C PHE A 115 0.10 0.11 13.71
N TYR A 116 -0.80 1.09 13.90
CA TYR A 116 -0.50 2.31 14.65
C TYR A 116 -0.20 1.98 16.12
N ALA A 117 0.95 2.45 16.60
CA ALA A 117 1.29 2.43 18.03
C ALA A 117 0.32 3.31 18.82
N ASN A 118 0.09 2.95 20.08
CA ASN A 118 -0.72 3.75 20.97
C ASN A 118 -0.07 5.15 21.13
N PRO A 119 -0.75 6.25 20.77
CA PRO A 119 -0.16 7.58 20.73
C PRO A 119 0.24 8.13 22.11
N THR A 120 -0.18 7.52 23.22
CA THR A 120 0.30 7.87 24.56
C THR A 120 1.61 7.18 24.94
N GLY A 121 2.18 6.36 24.06
CA GLY A 121 3.39 5.56 24.34
C GLY A 121 3.13 4.32 25.20
N ARG A 122 1.86 3.95 25.39
CA ARG A 122 1.46 2.73 26.09
C ARG A 122 1.50 1.51 25.16
N SER A 123 1.13 0.33 25.67
CA SER A 123 1.03 -0.89 24.86
C SER A 123 0.02 -0.70 23.73
N TRP A 124 0.21 -1.40 22.61
CA TRP A 124 -0.65 -1.33 21.42
C TRP A 124 -2.13 -1.64 21.72
N ASN A 125 -2.40 -2.41 22.78
CA ASN A 125 -3.73 -2.77 23.23
C ASN A 125 -4.14 -2.04 24.51
N ASP A 126 -3.40 -1.06 25.01
CA ASP A 126 -3.90 -0.29 26.16
C ASP A 126 -5.05 0.63 25.72
N PRO A 127 -6.11 0.80 26.54
CA PRO A 127 -7.19 1.72 26.23
C PRO A 127 -6.65 3.15 26.06
N LEU A 128 -7.31 3.94 25.25
CA LEU A 128 -6.97 5.33 24.96
C LEU A 128 -8.26 6.15 24.93
N ASP A 129 -8.25 7.29 25.61
CA ASP A 129 -9.18 8.38 25.30
C ASP A 129 -8.68 9.08 24.03
N ILE A 130 -9.46 9.03 22.96
CA ILE A 130 -9.05 9.58 21.66
C ILE A 130 -9.26 11.09 21.55
N ASP A 131 -10.05 11.72 22.43
CA ASP A 131 -10.40 13.13 22.30
C ASP A 131 -9.18 14.08 22.28
N PRO A 132 -8.09 13.82 23.03
CA PRO A 132 -6.84 14.56 22.88
C PRO A 132 -6.29 14.60 21.43
N ILE A 133 -6.53 13.59 20.58
CA ILE A 133 -6.10 13.61 19.17
C ILE A 133 -6.81 14.74 18.39
N PHE A 134 -8.01 15.12 18.82
CA PHE A 134 -8.88 16.11 18.16
C PHE A 134 -8.88 17.47 18.84
N ALA A 135 -8.09 17.66 19.91
CA ALA A 135 -8.01 18.93 20.60
C ALA A 135 -7.58 20.06 19.66
N ALA A 136 -8.14 21.26 19.88
CA ALA A 136 -7.75 22.46 19.13
C ALA A 136 -6.27 22.76 19.34
N ASP A 137 -5.84 22.75 20.61
CA ASP A 137 -4.46 22.96 21.00
C ASP A 137 -3.60 21.70 20.81
N ASP A 138 -2.30 21.91 20.64
CA ASP A 138 -1.34 20.82 20.55
C ASP A 138 -1.14 20.12 21.89
N ASN A 139 -1.00 18.80 21.83
CA ASN A 139 -0.68 17.95 22.96
C ASN A 139 0.12 16.72 22.49
N PRO A 140 0.80 16.01 23.40
CA PRO A 140 1.65 14.87 23.03
C PRO A 140 0.90 13.76 22.28
N THR A 141 -0.32 13.42 22.69
CA THR A 141 -1.13 12.36 22.05
C THR A 141 -1.43 12.70 20.60
N LYS A 142 -1.92 13.93 20.34
CA LYS A 142 -2.14 14.45 18.99
C LYS A 142 -0.84 14.44 18.18
N GLY A 143 0.23 15.04 18.71
CA GLY A 143 1.52 15.10 18.03
C GLY A 143 2.08 13.72 17.66
N ASN A 144 1.96 12.74 18.55
CA ASN A 144 2.43 11.38 18.30
C ASN A 144 1.58 10.65 17.25
N PHE A 145 0.26 10.82 17.26
CA PHE A 145 -0.60 10.21 16.25
C PHE A 145 -0.33 10.81 14.86
N TYR A 146 -0.23 12.14 14.76
CA TYR A 146 0.05 12.82 13.49
C TYR A 146 1.45 12.46 12.95
N LYS A 147 2.47 12.30 13.79
CA LYS A 147 3.79 11.79 13.36
C LYS A 147 3.72 10.40 12.71
N GLN A 148 2.87 9.51 13.24
CA GLN A 148 2.68 8.19 12.63
C GLN A 148 1.92 8.29 11.30
N MET A 149 0.91 9.16 11.22
CA MET A 149 0.21 9.45 9.97
C MET A 149 1.15 10.07 8.92
N ASP A 150 2.02 11.00 9.31
CA ASP A 150 3.06 11.60 8.45
C ASP A 150 4.00 10.54 7.89
N ARG A 151 4.48 9.65 8.77
CA ARG A 151 5.34 8.53 8.40
C ARG A 151 4.67 7.62 7.37
N MET A 152 3.42 7.21 7.61
CA MET A 152 2.70 6.35 6.68
C MET A 152 2.38 7.07 5.36
N ALA A 153 2.02 8.34 5.40
CA ALA A 153 1.79 9.14 4.19
C ALA A 153 3.06 9.24 3.34
N ALA A 154 4.24 9.40 3.94
CA ALA A 154 5.50 9.37 3.22
C ALA A 154 5.76 8.01 2.54
N ASN A 155 5.44 6.89 3.21
CA ASN A 155 5.53 5.55 2.62
C ASN A 155 4.55 5.36 1.45
N LEU A 156 3.30 5.80 1.60
CA LEU A 156 2.31 5.74 0.52
C LEU A 156 2.70 6.65 -0.65
N GLN A 157 3.26 7.83 -0.39
CA GLN A 157 3.77 8.73 -1.42
C GLN A 157 4.93 8.09 -2.18
N TRP A 158 5.87 7.44 -1.48
CA TRP A 158 6.94 6.69 -2.13
C TRP A 158 6.38 5.60 -3.06
N LEU A 159 5.41 4.82 -2.60
CA LEU A 159 4.74 3.78 -3.42
C LEU A 159 4.03 4.37 -4.64
N LYS A 160 3.34 5.50 -4.45
CA LYS A 160 2.69 6.25 -5.54
C LYS A 160 3.70 6.73 -6.57
N ASP A 161 4.85 7.27 -6.14
CA ASP A 161 5.93 7.72 -7.02
C ASP A 161 6.57 6.54 -7.80
N GLN A 162 6.53 5.33 -7.23
CA GLN A 162 6.93 4.09 -7.91
C GLN A 162 5.82 3.49 -8.79
N GLY A 163 4.64 4.11 -8.87
CA GLY A 163 3.50 3.60 -9.64
C GLY A 163 2.87 2.34 -9.05
N VAL A 164 3.00 2.11 -7.74
CA VAL A 164 2.46 0.93 -7.05
C VAL A 164 1.11 1.26 -6.40
N PRO A 165 -0.02 0.75 -6.93
CA PRO A 165 -1.31 0.87 -6.27
C PRO A 165 -1.41 -0.11 -5.11
N VAL A 166 -2.05 0.29 -4.02
CA VAL A 166 -2.28 -0.57 -2.83
C VAL A 166 -3.73 -0.51 -2.37
N VAL A 167 -4.21 -1.61 -1.80
CA VAL A 167 -5.43 -1.63 -0.98
C VAL A 167 -5.04 -1.27 0.44
N TYR A 168 -5.25 0.00 0.82
CA TYR A 168 -4.88 0.50 2.13
C TYR A 168 -6.00 0.32 3.15
N THR A 169 -5.70 -0.36 4.27
CA THR A 169 -6.62 -0.52 5.40
C THR A 169 -5.99 0.05 6.67
N PRO A 170 -6.28 1.31 7.02
CA PRO A 170 -5.89 1.86 8.31
C PRO A 170 -6.73 1.23 9.43
N LEU A 171 -6.18 1.14 10.65
CA LEU A 171 -6.93 0.77 11.85
C LEU A 171 -7.63 -0.61 11.73
N VAL A 172 -6.87 -1.62 11.31
CA VAL A 172 -7.38 -2.98 11.02
C VAL A 172 -8.06 -3.62 12.24
N GLU A 173 -9.18 -4.33 12.00
CA GLU A 173 -10.03 -4.95 13.04
C GLU A 173 -10.59 -3.95 14.07
N SER A 174 -11.10 -2.80 13.61
CA SER A 174 -11.69 -1.78 14.50
C SER A 174 -12.96 -2.25 15.24
N ASP A 175 -13.47 -3.45 14.97
CA ASP A 175 -14.60 -4.10 15.62
C ASP A 175 -14.19 -5.17 16.67
N ASP A 176 -12.91 -5.51 16.77
CA ASP A 176 -12.41 -6.61 17.64
C ASP A 176 -12.27 -6.23 19.12
N ARG A 177 -12.29 -4.92 19.44
CA ARG A 177 -12.02 -4.32 20.76
C ARG A 177 -10.68 -4.70 21.39
N ASN A 178 -9.74 -5.22 20.61
CA ASN A 178 -8.42 -5.66 21.06
C ASN A 178 -7.42 -4.50 21.00
N LYS A 179 -7.40 -3.73 19.90
CA LYS A 179 -6.46 -2.62 19.69
C LYS A 179 -6.95 -1.34 20.35
N TRP A 180 -6.02 -0.44 20.70
CA TRP A 180 -6.36 0.84 21.34
C TRP A 180 -7.46 1.61 20.59
N HIS A 181 -7.43 1.61 19.25
CA HIS A 181 -8.40 2.31 18.39
C HIS A 181 -9.77 1.61 18.27
N ALA A 182 -9.88 0.38 18.76
CA ALA A 182 -11.09 -0.45 18.69
C ALA A 182 -11.79 -0.60 20.05
N LYS A 183 -11.15 -0.19 21.15
CA LYS A 183 -11.67 -0.43 22.51
C LYS A 183 -12.87 0.42 22.90
N GLU A 184 -12.93 1.58 22.28
CA GLU A 184 -13.95 2.60 22.43
C GLU A 184 -15.21 2.27 21.60
N THR A 185 -16.05 3.27 21.33
CA THR A 185 -17.30 3.09 20.57
C THR A 185 -17.08 3.02 19.05
N HIS A 186 -18.05 2.50 18.31
CA HIS A 186 -17.99 2.48 16.83
C HIS A 186 -17.93 3.91 16.25
N GLU A 187 -18.59 4.87 16.89
CA GLU A 187 -18.55 6.28 16.54
C GLU A 187 -17.12 6.83 16.64
N GLN A 188 -16.38 6.44 17.68
CA GLN A 188 -14.98 6.82 17.88
C GLN A 188 -14.06 6.16 16.84
N ALA A 189 -14.29 4.90 16.49
CA ALA A 189 -13.58 4.24 15.39
C ALA A 189 -13.82 4.92 14.03
N ILE A 190 -15.08 5.27 13.72
CA ILE A 190 -15.45 6.03 12.49
C ILE A 190 -14.79 7.42 12.49
N LYS A 191 -14.75 8.09 13.64
CA LYS A 191 -14.11 9.41 13.80
C LYS A 191 -12.61 9.34 13.48
N LEU A 192 -11.91 8.31 13.98
CA LEU A 192 -10.50 8.07 13.65
C LEU A 192 -10.29 7.72 12.17
N TYR A 193 -11.13 6.86 11.60
CA TYR A 193 -11.04 6.49 10.18
C TYR A 193 -11.17 7.73 9.28
N ARG A 194 -12.17 8.59 9.55
CA ARG A 194 -12.36 9.84 8.82
C ARG A 194 -11.17 10.78 8.95
N LEU A 195 -10.60 10.89 10.16
CA LEU A 195 -9.38 11.68 10.36
C LEU A 195 -8.23 11.19 9.47
N VAL A 196 -7.95 9.88 9.45
CA VAL A 196 -6.88 9.32 8.61
C VAL A 196 -7.17 9.56 7.12
N HIS A 197 -8.40 9.31 6.69
CA HIS A 197 -8.84 9.53 5.31
C HIS A 197 -8.64 10.99 4.88
N ASP A 198 -9.18 11.94 5.64
CA ASP A 198 -9.17 13.36 5.31
C ASP A 198 -7.75 13.94 5.38
N TYR A 199 -6.94 13.45 6.32
CA TYR A 199 -5.54 13.83 6.41
C TYR A 199 -4.75 13.36 5.20
N PHE A 200 -4.91 12.10 4.79
CA PHE A 200 -4.15 11.55 3.65
C PHE A 200 -4.61 12.18 2.34
N THR A 201 -5.91 12.23 2.08
CA THR A 201 -6.45 12.71 0.79
C THR A 201 -6.49 14.23 0.68
N GLY A 202 -6.72 14.95 1.79
CA GLY A 202 -6.88 16.40 1.79
C GLY A 202 -5.60 17.17 2.13
N VAL A 203 -4.74 16.63 3.00
CA VAL A 203 -3.52 17.33 3.46
C VAL A 203 -2.26 16.80 2.79
N LYS A 204 -2.14 15.48 2.58
CA LYS A 204 -0.92 14.85 2.01
C LYS A 204 -0.96 14.69 0.50
N GLY A 205 -2.13 14.44 -0.07
CA GLY A 205 -2.33 14.21 -1.51
C GLY A 205 -1.96 12.80 -1.95
#